data_AF-A0A351APX4-F1
#
_entry.id   AF-A0A351APX4-F1
#
_cell.length_a   1.000
_cell.length_b   1.000
_cell.length_c   1.000
_cell.angle_alpha   90.00
_cell.angle_beta   90.00
_cell.angle_gamma   90.00
#
_symmetry.space_group_name_H-M   'P 1'
#
loop_
_entity.id
_entity.type
_entity.pdbx_description
1 polymer ?
#
loop_
_entity_poly.entity_id
_entity_poly.type
_entity_poly.pdbx_seq_one_letter_code
_entity_poly.pdbx_strand_id
1 'polypeptide(L)'
;MKSNCLQNSKLYVVLLLCVGFFSLALDTASAQVNADTMSRQKSEITVKGDVSDADGPVIGAFVYEKTNKANGTMTDVDGRFTLKVPDGAVLVVSCIGSETLEVRAVSGQDMRLLLKPDTSLLDEVVVVGFGVQKKVNMTGSVSVADQEALKDRPVTSAAQALQGVVPGLQITSADGKLETNASINIRGNGTIGSGSSGSPLILIDGMEGDINAVNPQDIESISVLKDAASASIYGSRAPFGVILVTTKKGSQGKATISYNNSFRFSNLVNRNHTMDSRAFALFFDDACVNTPGWGPHFSKETIEKIEQYQAGTLLNSKGVFDPLYTMDDIYGNGNWQDVPYHGGAWANTDWFSA
;
A
#
# COMPACT_ATOMS: atom_id res chain seq x y z
N MET A 1 1.19 29.22 -42.25
CA MET A 1 0.59 29.80 -41.03
C MET A 1 0.60 28.73 -39.95
N LYS A 2 1.50 28.85 -38.96
CA LYS A 2 1.60 27.92 -37.82
C LYS A 2 0.68 28.41 -36.71
N SER A 3 -0.27 27.59 -36.28
CA SER A 3 -1.17 27.89 -35.17
C SER A 3 -0.67 27.21 -33.89
N ASN A 4 0.10 27.96 -33.09
CA ASN A 4 0.55 27.57 -31.76
C ASN A 4 -0.59 27.77 -30.74
N CYS A 5 -1.58 26.87 -30.72
CA CYS A 5 -2.74 27.00 -29.81
C CYS A 5 -2.81 25.91 -28.71
N LEU A 6 -1.83 25.00 -28.59
CA LEU A 6 -1.94 23.84 -27.69
C LEU A 6 -0.81 23.68 -26.65
N GLN A 7 -0.02 24.73 -26.39
CA GLN A 7 1.08 24.65 -25.42
C GLN A 7 0.76 25.23 -24.03
N ASN A 8 -0.42 25.84 -23.81
CA ASN A 8 -0.79 26.52 -22.55
C ASN A 8 -1.99 25.91 -21.78
N SER A 9 -2.52 24.75 -22.18
CA SER A 9 -3.71 24.16 -21.53
C SER A 9 -3.44 23.53 -20.15
N LYS A 10 -2.17 23.31 -19.78
CA LYS A 10 -1.82 22.75 -18.45
C LYS A 10 -1.84 23.78 -17.31
N LEU A 11 -1.82 25.08 -17.61
CA LEU A 11 -1.83 26.14 -16.59
C LEU A 11 -3.25 26.54 -16.15
N TYR A 12 -4.24 26.41 -17.04
CA TYR A 12 -5.63 26.80 -16.75
C TYR A 12 -6.45 25.75 -15.99
N VAL A 13 -6.07 24.46 -16.07
CA VAL A 13 -6.77 23.38 -15.34
C VAL A 13 -6.40 23.39 -13.85
N VAL A 14 -5.24 23.93 -13.47
CA VAL A 14 -4.82 24.06 -12.07
C VAL A 14 -5.47 25.27 -11.39
N LEU A 15 -5.80 26.33 -12.14
CA LEU A 15 -6.42 27.54 -11.59
C LEU A 15 -7.93 27.37 -11.30
N LEU A 16 -8.61 26.46 -12.02
CA LEU A 16 -10.06 26.23 -11.88
C LEU A 16 -10.44 25.31 -10.71
N LEU A 17 -9.47 24.59 -10.12
CA LEU A 17 -9.70 23.74 -8.93
C LEU A 17 -9.66 24.51 -7.60
N CYS A 18 -9.20 25.77 -7.60
CA CYS A 18 -9.11 26.60 -6.39
C CYS A 18 -10.32 27.53 -6.15
N VAL A 19 -11.29 27.60 -7.07
CA VAL A 19 -12.43 28.54 -6.97
C VAL A 19 -13.73 27.85 -6.53
N GLY A 20 -13.66 26.54 -6.22
CA GLY A 20 -14.79 25.73 -5.75
C GLY A 20 -15.02 25.74 -4.23
N PHE A 21 -14.34 26.60 -3.46
CA PHE A 21 -14.63 26.81 -2.04
C PHE A 21 -15.58 28.01 -1.89
N PHE A 22 -16.85 27.74 -2.17
CA PHE A 22 -17.94 28.67 -1.92
C PHE A 22 -17.99 28.97 -0.43
N SER A 23 -17.79 30.25 -0.11
CA SER A 23 -17.85 30.84 1.22
C SER A 23 -19.17 30.52 1.93
N LEU A 24 -19.13 29.58 2.88
CA LEU A 24 -20.07 29.59 4.00
C LEU A 24 -19.52 30.58 5.02
N ALA A 25 -20.09 31.79 5.02
CA ALA A 25 -19.88 32.76 6.09
C ALA A 25 -20.38 32.13 7.38
N LEU A 26 -19.44 31.79 8.27
CA LEU A 26 -19.75 31.49 9.66
C LEU A 26 -20.02 32.83 10.33
N ASP A 27 -21.29 33.13 10.61
CA ASP A 27 -21.64 34.22 11.53
C ASP A 27 -20.98 33.92 12.87
N THR A 28 -19.89 34.64 13.17
CA THR A 28 -19.32 34.69 14.51
C THR A 28 -20.24 35.53 15.38
N ALA A 29 -21.32 34.92 15.86
CA ALA A 29 -21.99 35.41 17.06
C ALA A 29 -21.00 35.25 18.22
N SER A 30 -20.34 36.35 18.56
CA SER A 30 -19.53 36.48 19.77
C SER A 30 -20.45 36.37 20.98
N ALA A 31 -20.73 35.14 21.43
CA ALA A 31 -21.20 34.91 22.78
C ALA A 31 -20.04 35.25 23.72
N GLN A 32 -20.07 36.43 24.32
CA GLN A 32 -19.24 36.74 25.48
C GLN A 32 -19.63 35.79 26.61
N VAL A 33 -18.92 34.67 26.71
CA VAL A 33 -18.87 33.91 27.95
C VAL A 33 -17.88 34.66 28.84
N ASN A 34 -18.40 35.53 29.70
CA ASN A 34 -17.72 35.97 30.90
C ASN A 34 -17.52 34.74 31.80
N ALA A 35 -16.54 33.91 31.47
CA ALA A 35 -15.96 32.98 32.42
C ALA A 35 -14.85 33.76 33.13
N ASP A 36 -15.23 34.41 34.23
CA ASP A 36 -14.32 34.75 35.31
C ASP A 36 -13.51 33.49 35.62
N THR A 37 -12.33 33.40 35.01
CA THR A 37 -11.38 32.35 35.31
C THR A 37 -10.69 32.81 36.58
N MET A 38 -11.41 32.66 37.70
CA MET A 38 -10.78 32.69 39.01
C MET A 38 -9.67 31.64 38.97
N SER A 39 -8.43 32.13 38.92
CA SER A 39 -7.25 31.37 39.32
C SER A 39 -7.47 30.93 40.76
N ARG A 40 -8.15 29.79 40.94
CA ARG A 40 -8.06 29.01 42.15
C ARG A 40 -6.66 28.41 42.10
N GLN A 41 -5.74 29.04 42.81
CA GLN A 41 -4.48 28.44 43.19
C GLN A 41 -4.84 27.15 43.96
N LYS A 42 -4.96 26.03 43.24
CA LYS A 42 -5.17 24.73 43.86
C LYS A 42 -3.94 24.49 44.71
N SER A 43 -4.15 24.32 46.01
CA SER A 43 -3.09 23.90 46.92
C SER A 43 -2.43 22.64 46.37
N GLU A 44 -1.12 22.71 46.17
CA GLU A 44 -0.32 21.54 45.81
C GLU A 44 -0.24 20.62 47.02
N ILE A 45 -0.55 19.35 46.81
CA ILE A 45 -0.41 18.29 47.80
C ILE A 45 0.76 17.40 47.40
N THR A 46 1.54 16.96 48.39
CA THR A 46 2.59 15.96 48.17
C THR A 46 1.99 14.58 48.39
N VAL A 47 1.92 13.80 47.32
CA VAL A 47 1.41 12.42 47.33
C VAL A 47 2.59 11.47 47.43
N LYS A 48 2.46 10.46 48.29
CA LYS A 48 3.43 9.37 48.46
C LYS A 48 2.70 8.04 48.27
N GLY A 49 3.40 7.04 47.77
CA GLY A 49 2.83 5.72 47.59
C GLY A 49 3.84 4.69 47.09
N ASP A 50 3.39 3.44 47.03
CA ASP A 50 4.12 2.30 46.48
C ASP A 50 3.35 1.69 45.30
N VAL A 51 4.10 1.28 44.29
CA VAL A 51 3.59 0.57 43.10
C VAL A 51 4.10 -0.87 43.15
N SER A 52 3.18 -1.82 43.10
CA SER A 52 3.47 -3.26 43.09
C SER A 52 2.69 -3.98 42.00
N ASP A 53 3.16 -5.15 41.59
CA ASP A 53 2.49 -6.11 40.71
C ASP A 53 2.46 -7.49 41.42
N ALA A 54 1.93 -8.52 40.77
CA ALA A 54 1.80 -9.88 41.28
C ALA A 54 3.15 -10.49 41.75
N ASP A 55 4.26 -10.07 41.13
CA ASP A 55 5.61 -10.59 41.41
C ASP A 55 6.41 -9.73 42.42
N GLY A 56 5.89 -8.57 42.86
CA GLY A 56 6.58 -7.68 43.81
C GLY A 56 6.54 -6.18 43.45
N PRO A 57 7.39 -5.35 44.08
CA PRO A 57 7.44 -3.91 43.81
C PRO A 57 7.91 -3.61 42.38
N VAL A 58 7.25 -2.66 41.70
CA VAL A 58 7.55 -2.32 40.31
C VAL A 58 8.54 -1.17 40.27
N ILE A 59 9.75 -1.46 39.78
CA ILE A 59 10.84 -0.50 39.64
C ILE A 59 10.70 0.25 38.31
N GLY A 60 10.83 1.59 38.34
CA GLY A 60 10.83 2.41 37.13
C GLY A 60 9.46 2.61 36.47
N ALA A 61 8.36 2.35 37.18
CA ALA A 61 7.02 2.73 36.71
C ALA A 61 6.93 4.27 36.64
N PHE A 62 6.35 4.78 35.56
CA PHE A 62 6.20 6.22 35.36
C PHE A 62 4.86 6.69 35.92
N VAL A 63 4.91 7.54 36.94
CA VAL A 63 3.75 8.12 37.63
C VAL A 63 3.64 9.59 37.26
N TYR A 64 2.58 10.00 36.57
CA TYR A 64 2.42 11.37 36.09
C TYR A 64 0.99 11.90 36.29
N GLU A 65 0.85 13.21 36.30
CA GLU A 65 -0.46 13.87 36.34
C GLU A 65 -1.17 13.78 34.98
N LYS A 66 -2.43 13.33 34.95
CA LYS A 66 -3.22 13.18 33.71
C LYS A 66 -3.30 14.47 32.89
N THR A 67 -3.40 15.62 33.56
CA THR A 67 -3.51 16.95 32.92
C THR A 67 -2.17 17.43 32.37
N ASN A 68 -1.05 16.98 32.94
CA ASN A 68 0.29 17.44 32.58
C ASN A 68 1.33 16.31 32.70
N LYS A 69 1.62 15.65 31.58
CA LYS A 69 2.62 14.58 31.49
C LYS A 69 4.05 15.00 31.86
N ALA A 70 4.36 16.31 31.85
CA ALA A 70 5.67 16.81 32.27
C ALA A 70 5.83 16.81 33.80
N ASN A 71 4.72 16.82 34.55
CA ASN A 71 4.73 16.68 35.99
C ASN A 71 4.58 15.19 36.37
N GLY A 72 5.70 14.48 36.42
CA GLY A 72 5.76 13.06 36.73
C GLY A 72 7.07 12.65 37.39
N THR A 73 7.08 11.46 37.96
CA THR A 73 8.23 10.85 38.64
C THR A 73 8.29 9.36 38.32
N MET A 74 9.46 8.75 38.53
CA MET A 74 9.63 7.29 38.40
C MET A 74 9.66 6.65 39.78
N THR A 75 9.17 5.42 39.88
CA THR A 75 9.29 4.63 41.12
C THR A 75 10.73 4.20 41.37
N ASP A 76 11.12 4.16 42.65
CA ASP A 76 12.44 3.70 43.09
C ASP A 76 12.57 2.16 43.11
N VAL A 77 13.69 1.66 43.66
CA VAL A 77 14.00 0.22 43.77
C VAL A 77 13.00 -0.53 44.67
N ASP A 78 12.38 0.16 45.62
CA ASP A 78 11.35 -0.39 46.51
C ASP A 78 9.93 -0.17 45.94
N GLY A 79 9.81 0.37 44.71
CA GLY A 79 8.54 0.72 44.08
C GLY A 79 7.87 1.99 44.63
N ARG A 80 8.56 2.79 45.45
CA ARG A 80 7.98 4.00 46.04
C ARG A 80 8.09 5.20 45.11
N PHE A 81 7.10 6.09 45.19
CA PHE A 81 7.10 7.37 44.48
C PHE A 81 6.72 8.52 45.40
N THR A 82 7.14 9.73 45.03
CA THR A 82 6.69 10.98 45.66
C THR A 82 6.48 12.01 44.57
N LEU A 83 5.27 12.57 44.46
CA LEU A 83 4.90 13.53 43.43
C LEU A 83 4.07 14.68 44.03
N LYS A 84 4.38 15.91 43.61
CA LYS A 84 3.59 17.09 43.98
C LYS A 84 2.55 17.35 42.89
N VAL A 85 1.28 17.31 43.26
CA VAL A 85 0.16 17.52 42.33
C VAL A 85 -0.90 18.42 42.94
N PRO A 86 -1.72 19.10 42.11
CA PRO A 86 -2.86 19.86 42.60
C PRO A 86 -3.84 18.96 43.38
N ASP A 87 -4.47 19.47 44.44
CA ASP A 87 -5.46 18.70 45.22
C ASP A 87 -6.57 18.11 44.32
N GLY A 88 -6.82 16.80 44.47
CA GLY A 88 -7.77 16.03 43.66
C GLY A 88 -7.37 15.80 42.20
N ALA A 89 -6.10 15.96 41.82
CA ALA A 89 -5.59 15.55 40.51
C ALA A 89 -5.69 14.03 40.28
N VAL A 90 -5.76 13.60 39.02
CA VAL A 90 -5.72 12.17 38.66
C VAL A 90 -4.30 11.82 38.26
N LEU A 91 -3.72 10.85 38.95
CA LEU A 91 -2.43 10.24 38.64
C LEU A 91 -2.64 9.09 37.67
N VAL A 92 -1.74 8.97 36.70
CA VAL A 92 -1.67 7.84 35.79
C VAL A 92 -0.34 7.13 36.04
N VAL A 93 -0.41 5.83 36.30
CA VAL A 93 0.76 4.96 36.44
C VAL A 93 0.85 4.10 35.19
N SER A 94 2.00 4.14 34.53
CA SER A 94 2.28 3.34 33.34
C SER A 94 3.60 2.59 33.52
N CYS A 95 3.58 1.30 33.20
CA CYS A 95 4.75 0.44 33.13
C CYS A 95 4.67 -0.38 31.83
N ILE A 96 5.82 -0.72 31.26
CA ILE A 96 5.88 -1.59 30.08
C ILE A 96 5.38 -2.98 30.48
N GLY A 97 4.35 -3.49 29.79
CA GLY A 97 3.75 -4.80 30.06
C GLY A 97 2.65 -4.80 31.13
N SER A 98 2.20 -3.64 31.61
CA SER A 98 1.12 -3.52 32.60
C SER A 98 0.03 -2.54 32.14
N GLU A 99 -1.22 -2.79 32.53
CA GLU A 99 -2.34 -1.89 32.25
C GLU A 99 -2.11 -0.53 32.92
N THR A 100 -2.42 0.56 32.22
CA THR A 100 -2.33 1.91 32.82
C THR A 100 -3.38 2.09 33.90
N LEU A 101 -2.94 2.37 35.13
CA LEU A 101 -3.82 2.60 36.27
C LEU A 101 -4.05 4.10 36.47
N GLU A 102 -5.32 4.52 36.48
CA GLU A 102 -5.71 5.89 36.85
C GLU A 102 -6.24 5.94 38.29
N VAL A 103 -5.68 6.80 39.12
CA VAL A 103 -6.08 6.95 40.53
C VAL A 103 -6.15 8.42 40.93
N ARG A 104 -7.14 8.80 41.75
CA ARG A 104 -7.24 10.16 42.26
C ARG A 104 -6.25 10.37 43.40
N ALA A 105 -5.47 11.45 43.34
CA ALA A 105 -4.56 11.88 44.40
C ALA A 105 -5.35 12.25 45.67
N VAL A 106 -4.95 11.66 46.79
CA VAL A 106 -5.51 11.93 48.12
C VAL A 106 -4.40 12.45 49.04
N SER A 107 -4.66 13.56 49.73
CA SER A 107 -3.68 14.15 50.66
C SER A 107 -3.56 13.33 51.94
N GLY A 108 -2.32 13.05 52.38
CA GLY A 108 -2.02 12.49 53.70
C GLY A 108 -2.22 10.98 53.86
N GLN A 109 -2.48 10.23 52.77
CA GLN A 109 -2.48 8.77 52.78
C GLN A 109 -1.40 8.23 51.85
N ASP A 110 -0.64 7.25 52.31
CA ASP A 110 0.25 6.47 51.45
C ASP A 110 -0.59 5.60 50.52
N MET A 111 -0.47 5.84 49.22
CA MET A 111 -1.25 5.14 48.20
C MET A 111 -0.58 3.82 47.82
N ARG A 112 -1.30 2.71 47.95
CA ARG A 112 -0.84 1.41 47.46
C ARG A 112 -1.48 1.11 46.11
N LEU A 113 -0.67 1.06 45.07
CA LEU A 113 -1.10 0.91 43.68
C LEU A 113 -0.68 -0.46 43.17
N LEU A 114 -1.66 -1.31 42.85
CA LEU A 114 -1.43 -2.62 42.26
C LEU A 114 -1.65 -2.54 40.74
N LEU A 115 -0.57 -2.68 39.98
CA LEU A 115 -0.64 -2.81 38.53
C LEU A 115 -1.10 -4.23 38.18
N LYS A 116 -1.83 -4.34 37.08
CA LYS A 116 -2.18 -5.63 36.48
C LYS A 116 -1.37 -5.82 35.21
N PRO A 117 -0.92 -7.03 34.89
CA PRO A 117 -0.26 -7.30 33.63
C PRO A 117 -1.20 -7.00 32.45
N ASP A 118 -0.67 -6.32 31.43
CA ASP A 118 -1.41 -6.01 30.20
C ASP A 118 -1.42 -7.26 29.31
N THR A 119 -2.53 -7.98 29.32
CA THR A 119 -2.71 -9.16 28.46
C THR A 119 -3.07 -8.79 27.02
N SER A 120 -3.44 -7.53 26.73
CA SER A 120 -3.90 -7.12 25.40
C SER A 120 -2.78 -7.01 24.37
N LEU A 121 -1.53 -6.79 24.79
CA LEU A 121 -0.35 -6.80 23.88
C LEU A 121 -0.03 -8.20 23.31
N LEU A 122 -0.62 -9.27 23.86
CA LEU A 122 -0.35 -10.67 23.47
C LEU A 122 -1.53 -11.38 22.81
N ASP A 123 -2.65 -10.69 22.63
CA ASP A 123 -3.87 -11.26 22.08
C ASP A 123 -3.97 -11.02 20.56
N GLU A 124 -2.97 -11.50 19.82
CA GLU A 124 -3.19 -11.79 18.39
C GLU A 124 -4.21 -12.93 18.31
N VAL A 125 -5.43 -12.52 18.01
CA VAL A 125 -6.60 -13.36 17.85
C VAL A 125 -6.62 -13.94 16.44
N VAL A 126 -6.58 -15.27 16.35
CA VAL A 126 -6.81 -15.99 15.09
C VAL A 126 -8.24 -16.49 15.06
N VAL A 127 -8.97 -16.15 13.99
CA VAL A 127 -10.26 -16.76 13.71
C VAL A 127 -10.00 -18.08 13.00
N VAL A 128 -10.44 -19.20 13.59
CA VAL A 128 -10.36 -20.53 12.97
C VAL A 128 -11.76 -21.13 12.99
N GLY A 129 -12.41 -21.24 11.84
CA GLY A 129 -13.68 -21.98 11.65
C GLY A 129 -14.85 -21.49 12.49
N PHE A 130 -14.88 -21.88 13.77
CA PHE A 130 -15.97 -21.67 14.72
C PHE A 130 -15.50 -21.12 16.09
N GLY A 131 -14.24 -20.69 16.23
CA GLY A 131 -13.72 -20.18 17.50
C GLY A 131 -12.54 -19.21 17.36
N VAL A 132 -12.38 -18.39 18.39
CA VAL A 132 -11.30 -17.40 18.52
C VAL A 132 -10.19 -18.05 19.34
N GLN A 133 -9.04 -18.36 18.74
CA GLN A 133 -7.92 -19.00 19.44
C GLN A 133 -6.68 -18.10 19.45
N LYS A 134 -5.99 -18.05 20.59
CA LYS A 134 -4.72 -17.31 20.70
C LYS A 134 -3.66 -18.01 19.87
N LYS A 135 -2.87 -17.23 19.11
CA LYS A 135 -1.77 -17.72 18.28
C LYS A 135 -0.81 -18.67 19.01
N VAL A 136 -0.52 -18.39 20.28
CA VAL A 136 0.40 -19.18 21.13
C VAL A 136 -0.11 -20.59 21.46
N ASN A 137 -1.43 -20.82 21.38
CA ASN A 137 -2.04 -22.09 21.76
C ASN A 137 -2.37 -22.99 20.55
N MET A 138 -2.01 -22.54 19.34
CA MET A 138 -2.33 -23.27 18.12
C MET A 138 -1.14 -24.12 17.66
N THR A 139 -1.39 -25.42 17.50
CA THR A 139 -0.36 -26.41 17.13
C THR A 139 -0.04 -26.46 15.64
N GLY A 140 -0.75 -25.71 14.78
CA GLY A 140 -0.57 -25.69 13.33
C GLY A 140 0.11 -24.42 12.80
N SER A 141 0.75 -24.49 11.62
CA SER A 141 1.36 -23.33 10.95
C SER A 141 0.29 -22.40 10.39
N VAL A 142 -0.02 -21.36 11.15
CA VAL A 142 -0.87 -20.25 10.72
C VAL A 142 -0.07 -18.97 10.68
N SER A 143 -0.33 -18.15 9.66
CA SER A 143 0.23 -16.81 9.59
C SER A 143 -0.86 -15.79 9.49
N VAL A 144 -0.73 -14.75 10.29
CA VAL A 144 -1.67 -13.62 10.32
C VAL A 144 -0.97 -12.43 9.67
N ALA A 145 -1.71 -11.73 8.81
CA ALA A 145 -1.37 -10.42 8.32
C ALA A 145 -2.35 -9.41 8.96
N ASP A 146 -1.81 -8.59 9.86
CA ASP A 146 -2.59 -7.58 10.59
C ASP A 146 -2.76 -6.29 9.79
N GLN A 147 -3.71 -5.47 10.22
CA GLN A 147 -4.08 -4.23 9.56
C GLN A 147 -2.88 -3.29 9.33
N GLU A 148 -1.99 -3.13 10.33
CA GLU A 148 -0.81 -2.28 10.23
C GLU A 148 0.09 -2.67 9.05
N ALA A 149 0.26 -3.98 8.82
CA ALA A 149 1.05 -4.48 7.70
C ALA A 149 0.40 -4.24 6.32
N LEU A 150 -0.93 -4.07 6.28
CA LEU A 150 -1.71 -3.88 5.06
C LEU A 150 -1.94 -2.39 4.75
N LYS A 151 -2.08 -1.54 5.78
CA LYS A 151 -2.41 -0.11 5.68
C LYS A 151 -1.37 0.69 4.91
N ASP A 152 -0.08 0.41 5.13
CA ASP A 152 1.01 1.23 4.58
C ASP A 152 1.36 0.85 3.13
N ARG A 153 0.63 -0.12 2.55
CA ARG A 153 0.88 -0.63 1.20
C ARG A 153 -0.08 0.02 0.19
N PRO A 154 0.43 0.71 -0.84
CA PRO A 154 -0.41 1.31 -1.88
C PRO A 154 -0.81 0.25 -2.93
N VAL A 155 -1.62 -0.73 -2.52
CA VAL A 155 -2.12 -1.80 -3.39
C VAL A 155 -3.60 -1.60 -3.71
N THR A 156 -4.04 -2.10 -4.86
CA THR A 156 -5.44 -1.99 -5.32
C THR A 156 -6.28 -3.19 -4.92
N SER A 157 -5.67 -4.35 -4.65
CA SER A 157 -6.37 -5.55 -4.18
C SER A 157 -5.79 -6.11 -2.89
N ALA A 158 -6.62 -6.78 -2.10
CA ALA A 158 -6.20 -7.44 -0.86
C ALA A 158 -5.23 -8.60 -1.12
N ALA A 159 -5.35 -9.29 -2.26
CA ALA A 159 -4.38 -10.32 -2.66
C ALA A 159 -2.98 -9.72 -2.80
N GLN A 160 -2.83 -8.60 -3.50
CA GLN A 160 -1.52 -7.95 -3.65
C GLN A 160 -0.94 -7.44 -2.32
N ALA A 161 -1.81 -7.05 -1.38
CA ALA A 161 -1.40 -6.62 -0.04
C ALA A 161 -0.66 -7.72 0.73
N LEU A 162 -1.09 -8.97 0.57
CA LEU A 162 -0.52 -10.13 1.23
C LEU A 162 0.85 -10.55 0.67
N GLN A 163 1.22 -10.06 -0.51
CA GLN A 163 2.45 -10.46 -1.18
C GLN A 163 3.67 -10.08 -0.34
N GLY A 164 4.40 -11.09 0.13
CA GLY A 164 5.59 -10.92 0.96
C GLY A 164 5.31 -10.63 2.45
N VAL A 165 4.04 -10.50 2.85
CA VAL A 165 3.67 -10.40 4.28
C VAL A 165 3.58 -11.80 4.90
N VAL A 166 2.97 -12.74 4.18
CA VAL A 166 2.82 -14.11 4.65
C VAL A 166 3.91 -15.01 4.03
N PRO A 167 4.79 -15.64 4.82
CA PRO A 167 5.83 -16.50 4.29
C PRO A 167 5.23 -17.76 3.65
N GLY A 168 5.73 -18.16 2.48
CA GLY A 168 5.23 -19.33 1.76
C GLY A 168 3.89 -19.13 1.04
N LEU A 169 3.37 -17.90 1.01
CA LEU A 169 2.28 -17.50 0.13
C LEU A 169 2.88 -16.94 -1.17
N GLN A 170 2.60 -17.59 -2.29
CA GLN A 170 3.03 -17.14 -3.61
C GLN A 170 1.84 -16.48 -4.31
N ILE A 171 2.02 -15.21 -4.65
CA ILE A 171 1.02 -14.41 -5.36
C ILE A 171 1.65 -13.96 -6.66
N THR A 172 1.05 -14.35 -7.77
CA THR A 172 1.52 -14.03 -9.12
C THR A 172 0.41 -13.34 -9.89
N SER A 173 0.68 -12.14 -10.37
CA SER A 173 -0.14 -11.44 -11.35
C SER A 173 0.52 -11.64 -12.72
N ALA A 174 -0.22 -12.18 -13.69
CA ALA A 174 0.33 -12.45 -15.02
C ALA A 174 0.61 -11.15 -15.80
N ASP A 175 -0.27 -10.16 -15.65
CA ASP A 175 -0.23 -8.89 -16.37
C ASP A 175 -0.47 -7.70 -15.42
N GLY A 176 -0.08 -6.49 -15.85
CA GLY A 176 -0.37 -5.23 -15.17
C GLY A 176 -1.77 -4.65 -15.45
N LYS A 177 -2.72 -5.46 -15.91
CA LYS A 177 -4.10 -5.00 -16.17
C LYS A 177 -4.86 -4.90 -14.85
N LEU A 178 -5.74 -3.89 -14.76
CA LEU A 178 -6.56 -3.64 -13.56
C LEU A 178 -7.54 -4.78 -13.26
N GLU A 179 -8.03 -5.46 -14.29
CA GLU A 179 -9.04 -6.53 -14.19
C GLU A 179 -8.44 -7.94 -14.01
N THR A 180 -7.11 -8.08 -13.92
CA THR A 180 -6.48 -9.41 -13.79
C THR A 180 -6.41 -9.83 -12.34
N ASN A 181 -7.15 -10.88 -12.00
CA ASN A 181 -7.09 -11.51 -10.69
C ASN A 181 -5.69 -12.11 -10.43
N ALA A 182 -5.15 -11.86 -9.24
CA ALA A 182 -3.89 -12.47 -8.83
C ALA A 182 -4.10 -13.97 -8.56
N SER A 183 -3.21 -14.80 -9.11
CA SER A 183 -3.17 -16.23 -8.77
C SER A 183 -2.45 -16.40 -7.43
N ILE A 184 -3.06 -17.16 -6.52
CA ILE A 184 -2.58 -17.37 -5.15
C ILE A 184 -2.33 -18.85 -4.94
N ASN A 185 -1.14 -19.20 -4.45
CA ASN A 185 -0.76 -20.56 -4.08
C ASN A 185 -0.08 -20.56 -2.70
N ILE A 186 -0.35 -21.58 -1.88
CA ILE A 186 0.28 -21.78 -0.58
C ILE A 186 1.30 -22.92 -0.71
N ARG A 187 2.58 -22.66 -0.40
CA ARG A 187 3.70 -23.61 -0.50
C ARG A 187 3.94 -24.17 -1.92
N GLY A 188 3.70 -23.36 -2.94
CA GLY A 188 3.96 -23.71 -4.34
C GLY A 188 2.80 -24.45 -5.01
N ASN A 189 3.04 -25.03 -6.19
CA ASN A 189 1.98 -25.68 -6.97
C ASN A 189 1.71 -27.09 -6.43
N GLY A 190 0.53 -27.31 -5.84
CA GLY A 190 0.13 -28.60 -5.27
C GLY A 190 -0.41 -29.62 -6.28
N THR A 191 -0.50 -29.26 -7.56
CA THR A 191 -1.09 -30.08 -8.61
C THR A 191 -0.17 -30.17 -9.83
N ILE A 192 -0.21 -31.28 -10.55
CA ILE A 192 0.57 -31.51 -11.79
C ILE A 192 -0.38 -31.64 -13.01
N GLY A 193 -1.69 -31.78 -12.77
CA GLY A 193 -2.68 -32.01 -13.81
C GLY A 193 -3.25 -30.73 -14.42
N SER A 194 -3.45 -30.74 -15.74
CA SER A 194 -3.99 -29.66 -16.59
C SER A 194 -5.47 -29.30 -16.36
N GLY A 195 -5.99 -29.56 -15.15
CA GLY A 195 -7.37 -29.26 -14.77
C GLY A 195 -7.61 -29.16 -13.26
N SER A 196 -6.56 -29.23 -12.43
CA SER A 196 -6.66 -29.02 -10.99
C SER A 196 -5.94 -27.73 -10.63
N SER A 197 -6.67 -26.70 -10.23
CA SER A 197 -6.08 -25.49 -9.67
C SER A 197 -5.58 -25.78 -8.25
N GLY A 198 -4.31 -25.46 -7.99
CA GLY A 198 -3.71 -25.52 -6.65
C GLY A 198 -4.14 -24.37 -5.74
N SER A 199 -5.23 -23.67 -6.07
CA SER A 199 -5.68 -22.47 -5.37
C SER A 199 -6.20 -22.83 -3.97
N PRO A 200 -5.86 -22.04 -2.93
CA PRO A 200 -6.40 -22.24 -1.60
C PRO A 200 -7.88 -21.85 -1.52
N LEU A 201 -8.59 -22.37 -0.52
CA LEU A 201 -9.95 -21.95 -0.22
C LEU A 201 -9.92 -20.56 0.42
N ILE A 202 -10.68 -19.60 -0.12
CA ILE A 202 -10.76 -18.24 0.41
C ILE A 202 -12.12 -18.07 1.09
N LEU A 203 -12.10 -17.64 2.35
CA LEU A 203 -13.29 -17.38 3.15
C LEU A 203 -13.27 -15.94 3.64
N ILE A 204 -14.31 -15.18 3.30
CA ILE A 204 -14.54 -13.82 3.76
C ILE A 204 -15.66 -13.89 4.80
N ASP A 205 -15.34 -13.58 6.05
CA ASP A 205 -16.25 -13.68 7.20
C ASP A 205 -16.96 -15.05 7.31
N GLY A 206 -16.29 -16.12 6.87
CA GLY A 206 -16.79 -17.49 6.91
C GLY A 206 -17.54 -17.97 5.66
N MET A 207 -17.72 -17.11 4.65
CA MET A 207 -18.32 -17.49 3.35
C MET A 207 -17.27 -17.52 2.24
N GLU A 208 -17.42 -18.44 1.29
CA GLU A 208 -16.51 -18.50 0.13
C GLU A 208 -16.68 -17.28 -0.77
N GLY A 209 -15.57 -16.67 -1.18
CA GLY A 209 -15.60 -15.50 -2.04
C GLY A 209 -14.23 -15.14 -2.64
N ASP A 210 -14.21 -14.09 -3.45
CA ASP A 210 -12.99 -13.61 -4.11
C ASP A 210 -12.31 -12.51 -3.30
N ILE A 211 -11.07 -12.76 -2.88
CA ILE A 211 -10.25 -11.80 -2.15
C ILE A 211 -9.95 -10.53 -2.98
N ASN A 212 -9.98 -10.60 -4.31
CA ASN A 212 -9.71 -9.44 -5.16
C ASN A 212 -10.88 -8.44 -5.15
N ALA A 213 -12.10 -8.89 -4.82
CA ALA A 213 -13.28 -8.03 -4.71
C ALA A 213 -13.36 -7.29 -3.36
N VAL A 214 -12.53 -7.66 -2.38
CA VAL A 214 -12.53 -7.05 -1.05
C VAL A 214 -11.61 -5.84 -1.04
N ASN A 215 -12.13 -4.71 -0.57
CA ASN A 215 -11.33 -3.51 -0.33
C ASN A 215 -10.35 -3.76 0.84
N PRO A 216 -9.04 -3.58 0.65
CA PRO A 216 -8.05 -3.74 1.73
C PRO A 216 -8.34 -2.90 2.97
N GLN A 217 -9.01 -1.76 2.83
CA GLN A 217 -9.33 -0.86 3.95
C GLN A 217 -10.42 -1.42 4.87
N ASP A 218 -11.24 -2.34 4.39
CA ASP A 218 -12.33 -2.96 5.16
C ASP A 218 -11.87 -4.24 5.86
N ILE A 219 -10.62 -4.67 5.64
CA ILE A 219 -10.03 -5.87 6.24
C ILE A 219 -9.44 -5.54 7.60
N GLU A 220 -9.81 -6.32 8.61
CA GLU A 220 -9.26 -6.27 9.96
C GLU A 220 -8.02 -7.14 10.06
N SER A 221 -8.14 -8.40 9.65
CA SER A 221 -7.02 -9.35 9.65
C SER A 221 -7.20 -10.41 8.57
N ILE A 222 -6.07 -10.95 8.10
CA ILE A 222 -6.06 -12.09 7.19
C ILE A 222 -5.27 -13.22 7.83
N SER A 223 -5.94 -14.36 8.05
CA SER A 223 -5.34 -15.57 8.61
C SER A 223 -5.16 -16.62 7.53
N VAL A 224 -3.93 -17.09 7.34
CA VAL A 224 -3.58 -18.10 6.34
C VAL A 224 -3.23 -19.42 7.05
N LEU A 225 -4.10 -20.42 6.88
CA LEU A 225 -3.93 -21.79 7.37
C LEU A 225 -3.14 -22.60 6.34
N LYS A 226 -1.88 -22.94 6.65
CA LYS A 226 -0.96 -23.57 5.68
C LYS A 226 -0.86 -25.09 5.82
N ASP A 227 -1.22 -25.62 6.98
CA ASP A 227 -1.09 -27.05 7.27
C ASP A 227 -2.43 -27.78 7.20
N ALA A 228 -2.36 -29.06 6.86
CA ALA A 228 -3.50 -29.96 6.83
C ALA A 228 -4.23 -30.04 8.17
N ALA A 229 -3.51 -30.01 9.31
CA ALA A 229 -4.12 -30.03 10.63
C ALA A 229 -5.03 -28.80 10.85
N SER A 230 -4.56 -27.61 10.47
CA SER A 230 -5.33 -26.36 10.56
C SER A 230 -6.45 -26.25 9.51
N ALA A 231 -6.21 -26.74 8.30
CA ALA A 231 -7.17 -26.68 7.20
C ALA A 231 -8.24 -27.78 7.29
N SER A 232 -8.00 -28.87 8.04
CA SER A 232 -8.91 -30.02 8.15
C SER A 232 -10.30 -29.66 8.71
N ILE A 233 -10.40 -28.55 9.45
CA ILE A 233 -11.68 -27.99 9.92
C ILE A 233 -12.61 -27.64 8.75
N TYR A 234 -12.04 -27.25 7.61
CA TYR A 234 -12.76 -26.93 6.38
C TYR A 234 -12.87 -28.12 5.41
N GLY A 235 -12.36 -29.28 5.82
CA GLY A 235 -12.52 -30.55 5.14
C GLY A 235 -11.85 -30.66 3.77
N SER A 236 -12.42 -31.49 2.90
CA SER A 236 -11.89 -31.79 1.56
C SER A 236 -11.84 -30.62 0.59
N ARG A 237 -12.47 -29.48 0.95
CA ARG A 237 -12.47 -28.24 0.15
C ARG A 237 -11.19 -27.42 0.32
N ALA A 238 -10.36 -27.74 1.31
CA ALA A 238 -9.13 -27.01 1.63
C ALA A 238 -7.84 -27.84 1.50
N PRO A 239 -7.63 -28.62 0.41
CA PRO A 239 -6.43 -29.45 0.27
C PRO A 239 -5.14 -28.61 0.12
N PHE A 240 -5.26 -27.36 -0.34
CA PHE A 240 -4.15 -26.43 -0.56
C PHE A 240 -4.10 -25.30 0.48
N GLY A 241 -4.75 -25.48 1.62
CA GLY A 241 -4.84 -24.48 2.70
C GLY A 241 -6.04 -23.55 2.58
N VAL A 242 -6.19 -22.66 3.58
CA VAL A 242 -7.32 -21.74 3.69
C VAL A 242 -6.82 -20.33 3.98
N ILE A 243 -7.39 -19.34 3.31
CA ILE A 243 -7.21 -17.92 3.60
C ILE A 243 -8.51 -17.40 4.19
N LEU A 244 -8.50 -17.03 5.46
CA LEU A 244 -9.60 -16.38 6.14
C LEU A 244 -9.37 -14.88 6.13
N VAL A 245 -10.32 -14.14 5.58
CA VAL A 245 -10.39 -12.69 5.63
C VAL A 245 -11.46 -12.32 6.64
N THR A 246 -11.08 -11.57 7.68
CA THR A 246 -12.03 -11.00 8.63
C THR A 246 -12.18 -9.51 8.34
N THR A 247 -13.42 -9.06 8.12
CA THR A 247 -13.70 -7.65 7.88
C THR A 247 -13.91 -6.89 9.18
N LYS A 248 -13.63 -5.59 9.14
CA LYS A 248 -13.78 -4.68 10.26
C LYS A 248 -15.24 -4.61 10.68
N LYS A 249 -15.49 -4.84 11.97
CA LYS A 249 -16.80 -4.66 12.59
C LYS A 249 -16.83 -3.40 13.44
N GLY A 250 -18.02 -2.80 13.57
CA GLY A 250 -18.21 -1.63 14.42
C GLY A 250 -17.90 -1.96 15.88
N SER A 251 -17.03 -1.19 16.52
CA SER A 251 -16.73 -1.31 17.95
C SER A 251 -17.74 -0.51 18.79
N GLN A 252 -18.05 -1.01 19.99
CA GLN A 252 -18.86 -0.26 20.95
C GLN A 252 -18.04 0.94 21.46
N GLY A 253 -18.60 2.15 21.40
CA GLY A 253 -17.94 3.36 21.88
C GLY A 253 -18.22 4.59 21.02
N LYS A 254 -17.25 5.51 20.96
CA LYS A 254 -17.36 6.75 20.19
C LYS A 254 -17.26 6.45 18.69
N ALA A 255 -18.18 7.02 17.91
CA ALA A 255 -18.12 6.95 16.46
C ALA A 255 -16.81 7.59 15.97
N THR A 256 -16.01 6.81 15.25
CA THR A 256 -14.77 7.26 14.63
C THR A 256 -14.98 7.33 13.13
N ILE A 257 -14.86 8.53 12.57
CA ILE A 257 -15.00 8.77 11.13
C ILE A 257 -13.61 8.98 10.56
N SER A 258 -13.21 8.11 9.63
CA SER A 258 -11.93 8.21 8.93
C SER A 258 -12.18 8.52 7.47
N TYR A 259 -11.54 9.57 6.95
CA TYR A 259 -11.58 9.92 5.53
C TYR A 259 -10.19 9.75 4.92
N ASN A 260 -10.11 9.02 3.81
CA ASN A 260 -8.87 8.84 3.07
C ASN A 260 -9.08 9.26 1.61
N ASN A 261 -8.11 9.99 1.07
CA ASN A 261 -8.09 10.40 -0.32
C ASN A 261 -6.68 10.18 -0.88
N SER A 262 -6.58 9.43 -1.99
CA SER A 262 -5.30 9.12 -2.63
C SER A 262 -5.36 9.37 -4.13
N PHE A 263 -4.46 10.20 -4.64
CA PHE A 263 -4.23 10.40 -6.07
C PHE A 263 -3.01 9.60 -6.51
N ARG A 264 -3.13 8.86 -7.61
CA ARG A 264 -2.04 8.04 -8.17
C ARG A 264 -1.89 8.34 -9.66
N PHE A 265 -0.64 8.51 -10.08
CA PHE A 265 -0.25 8.62 -11.49
C PHE A 265 0.60 7.41 -11.83
N SER A 266 0.23 6.67 -12.87
CA SER A 266 1.00 5.54 -13.37
C SER A 266 1.75 5.94 -14.63
N ASN A 267 3.02 5.54 -14.70
CA ASN A 267 3.87 5.67 -15.88
C ASN A 267 4.38 4.27 -16.27
N LEU A 268 4.67 4.06 -17.55
CA LEU A 268 5.28 2.81 -18.00
C LEU A 268 6.71 2.74 -17.46
N VAL A 269 7.00 1.72 -16.65
CA VAL A 269 8.34 1.51 -16.06
C VAL A 269 9.24 0.72 -17.01
N ASN A 270 8.69 -0.30 -17.66
CA ASN A 270 9.42 -1.13 -18.60
C ASN A 270 8.85 -0.94 -19.99
N ARG A 271 9.58 -0.18 -20.81
CA ARG A 271 9.24 0.04 -22.21
C ARG A 271 10.17 -0.80 -23.06
N ASN A 272 9.60 -1.55 -24.01
CA ASN A 272 10.42 -2.19 -25.02
C ASN A 272 11.08 -1.10 -25.86
N HIS A 273 12.41 -1.12 -25.89
CA HIS A 273 13.18 -0.28 -26.80
C HIS A 273 13.28 -1.00 -28.13
N THR A 274 12.73 -0.41 -29.18
CA THR A 274 13.02 -0.84 -30.55
C THR A 274 14.42 -0.37 -30.93
N MET A 275 15.08 -1.10 -31.84
CA MET A 275 16.31 -0.60 -32.46
C MET A 275 16.04 0.72 -33.16
N ASP A 276 17.04 1.61 -33.18
CA ASP A 276 16.97 2.81 -34.01
C ASP A 276 16.93 2.44 -35.50
N SER A 277 16.43 3.33 -36.35
CA SER A 277 16.29 3.10 -37.79
C SER A 277 17.60 2.73 -38.51
N ARG A 278 18.74 3.26 -38.09
CA ARG A 278 20.08 2.95 -38.63
C ARG A 278 20.55 1.59 -38.15
N ALA A 279 20.43 1.31 -36.85
CA ALA A 279 20.76 0.00 -36.29
C ALA A 279 19.94 -1.11 -36.93
N PHE A 280 18.65 -0.86 -37.18
CA PHE A 280 17.78 -1.78 -37.92
C PHE A 280 18.25 -1.98 -39.37
N ALA A 281 18.55 -0.90 -40.10
CA ALA A 281 18.99 -0.98 -41.49
C ALA A 281 20.29 -1.78 -41.64
N LEU A 282 21.28 -1.52 -40.78
CA LEU A 282 22.56 -2.25 -40.78
C LEU A 282 22.37 -3.72 -40.38
N PHE A 283 21.56 -3.99 -39.35
CA PHE A 283 21.25 -5.37 -38.94
C PHE A 283 20.60 -6.18 -40.07
N PHE A 284 19.68 -5.57 -40.80
CA PHE A 284 19.00 -6.21 -41.91
C PHE A 284 19.94 -6.41 -43.12
N ASP A 285 20.79 -5.43 -43.43
CA ASP A 285 21.80 -5.55 -44.47
C ASP A 285 22.80 -6.68 -44.16
N ASP A 286 23.28 -6.77 -42.92
CA ASP A 286 24.14 -7.87 -42.47
C ASP A 286 23.43 -9.23 -42.64
N ALA A 287 22.13 -9.31 -42.31
CA ALA A 287 21.33 -10.53 -42.51
C ALA A 287 21.18 -10.90 -43.99
N CYS A 288 20.97 -9.92 -44.87
CA CYS A 288 20.86 -10.14 -46.31
C CYS A 288 22.20 -10.54 -46.93
N VAL A 289 23.31 -9.89 -46.58
CA VAL A 289 24.65 -10.22 -47.09
C VAL A 289 25.11 -11.62 -46.66
N ASN A 290 24.69 -12.09 -45.48
CA ASN A 290 24.96 -13.46 -45.02
C ASN A 290 24.16 -14.53 -45.78
N THR A 291 23.14 -14.15 -46.54
CA THR A 291 22.34 -15.07 -47.36
C THR A 291 22.98 -15.22 -48.75
N PRO A 292 23.35 -16.44 -49.19
CA PRO A 292 23.99 -16.64 -50.49
C PRO A 292 23.15 -16.09 -51.66
N GLY A 293 23.74 -15.19 -52.45
CA GLY A 293 23.11 -14.59 -53.63
C GLY A 293 22.33 -13.30 -53.37
N TRP A 294 22.30 -12.82 -52.12
CA TRP A 294 21.65 -11.57 -51.75
C TRP A 294 22.72 -10.49 -51.50
N GLY A 295 22.37 -9.23 -51.78
CA GLY A 295 23.20 -8.06 -51.48
C GLY A 295 22.59 -7.23 -50.35
N PRO A 296 23.20 -6.09 -49.98
CA PRO A 296 22.59 -5.13 -49.06
C PRO A 296 21.18 -4.78 -49.53
N HIS A 297 20.23 -4.78 -48.59
CA HIS A 297 18.83 -4.53 -48.87
C HIS A 297 18.56 -3.02 -48.94
N PHE A 298 19.21 -2.23 -48.08
CA PHE A 298 19.11 -0.78 -48.08
C PHE A 298 20.12 -0.17 -49.06
N SER A 299 19.65 0.81 -49.84
CA SER A 299 20.55 1.59 -50.70
C SER A 299 21.41 2.53 -49.84
N LYS A 300 22.63 2.85 -50.29
CA LYS A 300 23.51 3.82 -49.61
C LYS A 300 22.83 5.18 -49.40
N GLU A 301 22.03 5.61 -50.38
CA GLU A 301 21.26 6.84 -50.31
C GLU A 301 20.22 6.81 -49.17
N THR A 302 19.55 5.66 -48.95
CA THR A 302 18.59 5.50 -47.85
C THR A 302 19.29 5.55 -46.50
N ILE A 303 20.46 4.93 -46.35
CA ILE A 303 21.25 4.98 -45.11
C ILE A 303 21.70 6.42 -44.82
N GLU A 304 22.17 7.15 -45.83
CA GLU A 304 22.54 8.57 -45.69
C GLU A 304 21.34 9.44 -45.28
N LYS A 305 20.15 9.19 -45.83
CA LYS A 305 18.91 9.88 -45.42
C LYS A 305 18.54 9.57 -43.97
N ILE A 306 18.72 8.33 -43.52
CA ILE A 306 18.51 7.93 -42.11
C ILE A 306 19.47 8.69 -41.19
N GLU A 307 20.76 8.75 -41.53
CA GLU A 307 21.77 9.46 -40.74
C GLU A 307 21.50 10.98 -40.70
N GLN A 308 21.11 11.57 -41.83
CA GLN A 308 20.74 12.99 -41.92
C GLN A 308 19.45 13.32 -41.16
N TYR A 309 18.50 12.40 -41.07
CA TYR A 309 17.30 12.53 -40.25
C TYR A 309 17.64 12.44 -38.76
N GLN A 310 18.46 11.47 -38.35
CA GLN A 310 18.93 11.33 -36.96
C GLN A 310 19.74 12.56 -36.50
N ALA A 311 20.52 13.17 -37.41
CA ALA A 311 21.27 14.40 -37.16
C ALA A 311 20.39 15.68 -37.14
N GLY A 312 19.10 15.59 -37.48
CA GLY A 312 18.17 16.72 -37.52
C GLY A 312 18.34 17.66 -38.72
N THR A 313 19.16 17.29 -39.71
CA THR A 313 19.45 18.09 -40.91
C THR A 313 18.35 17.95 -41.97
N LEU A 314 17.66 16.80 -42.00
CA LEU A 314 16.46 16.54 -42.80
C LEU A 314 15.22 16.50 -41.90
N LEU A 315 14.46 17.61 -41.86
CA LEU A 315 13.21 17.73 -41.09
C LEU A 315 11.94 17.46 -41.92
N ASN A 316 12.08 16.84 -43.09
CA ASN A 316 10.96 16.65 -44.01
C ASN A 316 10.02 15.53 -43.52
N SER A 317 8.73 15.84 -43.39
CA SER A 317 7.69 14.90 -42.92
C SER A 317 7.43 13.73 -43.87
N LYS A 318 8.00 13.76 -45.09
CA LYS A 318 7.86 12.73 -46.11
C LYS A 318 8.61 11.42 -45.82
N GLY A 319 9.50 11.39 -44.83
CA GLY A 319 10.25 10.16 -44.46
C GLY A 319 9.61 9.34 -43.33
N VAL A 320 8.53 9.85 -42.71
CA VAL A 320 7.78 9.15 -41.67
C VAL A 320 6.77 8.24 -42.35
N PHE A 321 6.92 6.93 -42.19
CA PHE A 321 5.98 5.96 -42.73
C PHE A 321 4.61 6.14 -42.06
N ASP A 322 3.63 6.55 -42.84
CA ASP A 322 2.21 6.56 -42.47
C ASP A 322 1.46 5.62 -43.43
N PRO A 323 0.87 4.51 -42.94
CA PRO A 323 0.15 3.55 -43.78
C PRO A 323 -0.98 4.18 -44.61
N LEU A 324 -1.55 5.31 -44.18
CA LEU A 324 -2.65 6.00 -44.88
C LEU A 324 -2.14 6.98 -45.93
N TYR A 325 -0.94 7.57 -45.77
CA TYR A 325 -0.46 8.67 -46.63
C TYR A 325 0.81 8.36 -47.42
N THR A 326 1.65 7.42 -46.97
CA THR A 326 2.94 7.09 -47.62
C THR A 326 2.85 5.93 -48.60
N MET A 327 1.72 5.22 -48.60
CA MET A 327 1.47 4.15 -49.57
C MET A 327 1.08 4.73 -50.93
N ASP A 328 0.26 5.79 -50.99
CA ASP A 328 -0.39 6.27 -52.23
C ASP A 328 0.58 6.93 -53.24
N ASP A 329 1.65 7.57 -52.76
CA ASP A 329 2.56 8.38 -53.60
C ASP A 329 3.63 7.55 -54.38
N ILE A 330 3.77 6.24 -54.15
CA ILE A 330 4.90 5.42 -54.65
C ILE A 330 4.43 4.15 -55.39
N TYR A 331 3.16 4.06 -55.81
CA TYR A 331 2.65 2.89 -56.56
C TYR A 331 2.97 2.92 -58.07
N GLY A 332 4.24 3.05 -58.45
CA GLY A 332 4.66 2.92 -59.85
C GLY A 332 4.75 1.46 -60.34
N ASN A 333 5.01 0.50 -59.44
CA ASN A 333 5.32 -0.90 -59.80
C ASN A 333 4.54 -1.97 -59.02
N GLY A 334 3.63 -1.56 -58.12
CA GLY A 334 2.82 -2.48 -57.30
C GLY A 334 3.58 -3.24 -56.19
N ASN A 335 4.87 -2.96 -55.97
CA ASN A 335 5.65 -3.59 -54.90
C ASN A 335 5.57 -2.74 -53.62
N TRP A 336 4.76 -3.18 -52.66
CA TRP A 336 4.57 -2.51 -51.38
C TRP A 336 5.85 -2.41 -50.53
N GLN A 337 6.87 -3.23 -50.82
CA GLN A 337 8.14 -3.26 -50.10
C GLN A 337 9.06 -2.08 -50.45
N ASP A 338 8.86 -1.42 -51.59
CA ASP A 338 9.77 -0.38 -52.06
C ASP A 338 9.68 0.91 -51.23
N VAL A 339 8.53 1.18 -50.61
CA VAL A 339 8.31 2.33 -49.74
C VAL A 339 9.13 2.23 -48.44
N PRO A 340 8.98 1.16 -47.62
CA PRO A 340 9.74 1.05 -46.39
C PRO A 340 11.24 0.79 -46.59
N TYR A 341 11.65 0.13 -47.69
CA TYR A 341 13.03 -0.38 -47.83
C TYR A 341 13.86 0.32 -48.92
N HIS A 342 13.24 0.91 -49.94
CA HIS A 342 13.93 1.41 -51.14
C HIS A 342 13.73 2.92 -51.38
N GLY A 343 13.32 3.66 -50.35
CA GLY A 343 13.50 5.11 -50.31
C GLY A 343 12.23 5.94 -50.12
N GLY A 344 11.17 5.39 -49.52
CA GLY A 344 9.98 6.13 -49.08
C GLY A 344 9.90 6.38 -47.57
N ALA A 345 10.61 5.59 -46.75
CA ALA A 345 10.66 5.75 -45.29
C ALA A 345 12.11 5.72 -44.78
N TRP A 346 12.50 6.76 -44.05
CA TRP A 346 13.86 6.91 -43.50
C TRP A 346 13.86 7.61 -42.13
N ALA A 347 12.68 7.92 -41.58
CA ALA A 347 12.56 8.48 -40.25
C ALA A 347 12.77 7.42 -39.16
N ASN A 348 13.25 7.86 -37.99
CA ASN A 348 13.27 7.03 -36.79
C ASN A 348 11.88 7.04 -36.15
N THR A 349 11.20 5.90 -36.15
CA THR A 349 9.87 5.76 -35.53
C THR A 349 9.99 4.83 -34.33
N ASP A 350 10.18 5.38 -33.13
CA ASP A 350 9.96 4.61 -31.91
C ASP A 350 8.45 4.66 -31.60
N TRP A 351 7.76 3.60 -32.01
CA TRP A 351 6.31 3.45 -31.81
C TRP A 351 5.91 3.40 -30.33
N PHE A 352 6.88 3.23 -29.43
CA PHE A 352 6.68 3.24 -27.99
C PHE A 352 7.07 4.58 -27.35
N SER A 353 7.68 5.53 -28.08
CA SER A 353 8.14 6.83 -27.52
C SER A 353 7.07 7.92 -27.40
N ALA A 354 5.81 7.58 -27.12
CA ALA A 354 4.73 8.56 -26.97
C ALA A 354 4.78 9.34 -25.64
#